data_AF-A0A381TQK9-F1
#
_entry.id   AF-A0A381TQK9-F1
#
_cell.length_a   1.000
_cell.length_b   1.000
_cell.length_c   1.000
_cell.angle_alpha   90.00
_cell.angle_beta   90.00
_cell.angle_gamma   90.00
#
_symmetry.space_group_name_H-M   'P 1'
#
loop_
_entity.id
_entity.type
_entity.pdbx_description
1 polymer ?
#
loop_
_entity_poly.entity_id
_entity_poly.type
_entity_poly.pdbx_seq_one_letter_code
_entity_poly.pdbx_strand_id
1 'polypeptide(L)'
;MSDFPRIILGVSSTQIYKNTDDNNLNFYNNNMNVISLDSSGNVGIGDITPEYKLDVNGTGRFTSDLTVDANLIVHGTTVTMNTSTIQVEDPLISLGSNNTSDGIDLGFYSKYNDGTDKWTGLFRDSTDGEYKLFKELQVQPTTTVNTSGTGYSLANFECASINLTGSLTVDTNALVVNSSNVGIGTNSASAKLHVSGTTEEGLRIDLNHGSLTSNGIYFYNNGLSRFIVEGDGDCLNRNNTYTNISDGRLKKNIVEANTQWEDLKNIKFYNYNFVNEDRTKHIGVIAQQMEEVSPGLVKTSNSNEYVNGVLVKNIKTVKSSVLYMKGMKTLQEAQIRIEKLENDKHKIKDLEYNIKNIEENGLKEITFDRIKIEELENNMKNIEENNSKEIKELENNMKNIEENNSKEI
;
A
#
# COMPACT_ATOMS: atom_id res chain seq x y z
N MET A 1 3.16 106.22 21.39
CA MET A 1 1.77 105.73 21.53
C MET A 1 1.19 105.61 20.14
N SER A 2 1.29 104.44 19.52
CA SER A 2 0.55 104.12 18.30
C SER A 2 -0.87 103.74 18.72
N ASP A 3 -1.86 104.46 18.21
CA ASP A 3 -3.26 104.06 18.42
C ASP A 3 -3.48 102.68 17.80
N PHE A 4 -3.94 101.74 18.63
CA PHE A 4 -4.42 100.47 18.12
C PHE A 4 -5.79 100.73 17.46
N PRO A 5 -6.10 100.12 16.29
CA PRO A 5 -7.46 100.15 15.78
C PRO A 5 -8.38 99.44 16.78
N ARG A 6 -9.15 100.23 17.55
CA ARG A 6 -10.21 99.71 18.41
C ARG A 6 -11.39 99.32 17.53
N ILE A 7 -11.98 98.15 17.78
CA ILE A 7 -13.26 97.80 17.18
C ILE A 7 -14.36 98.62 17.87
N ILE A 8 -15.04 99.44 17.07
CA ILE A 8 -16.33 100.07 17.36
C ILE A 8 -17.24 99.62 16.23
N LEU A 9 -18.16 98.68 16.49
CA LEU A 9 -19.07 98.13 15.47
C LEU A 9 -20.45 97.86 16.09
N GLY A 10 -21.56 98.07 15.37
CA GLY A 10 -21.63 98.05 13.90
C GLY A 10 -22.06 99.30 13.14
N VAL A 11 -21.64 99.32 11.87
CA VAL A 11 -22.49 99.73 10.74
C VAL A 11 -23.15 98.47 10.14
N SER A 12 -23.98 98.61 9.09
CA SER A 12 -25.04 97.65 8.72
C SER A 12 -24.63 96.27 8.16
N SER A 13 -23.39 95.79 8.31
CA SER A 13 -22.94 94.51 7.71
C SER A 13 -22.04 93.60 8.57
N THR A 14 -21.42 94.11 9.65
CA THR A 14 -20.58 93.32 10.58
C THR A 14 -20.72 93.87 12.00
N GLN A 15 -21.26 93.08 12.94
CA GLN A 15 -21.56 93.51 14.32
C GLN A 15 -21.36 92.37 15.32
N ILE A 16 -21.09 92.73 16.58
CA ILE A 16 -21.23 91.84 17.75
C ILE A 16 -22.56 92.21 18.41
N TYR A 17 -23.52 91.29 18.39
CA TYR A 17 -24.89 91.55 18.86
C TYR A 17 -25.29 90.51 19.91
N LYS A 18 -25.81 90.98 21.06
CA LYS A 18 -26.53 90.13 22.00
C LYS A 18 -28.01 90.19 21.66
N ASN A 19 -28.61 89.07 21.27
CA ASN A 19 -30.05 89.02 21.05
C ASN A 19 -30.79 89.24 22.39
N THR A 20 -31.76 90.16 22.41
CA THR A 20 -32.57 90.43 23.61
C THR A 20 -33.53 89.29 23.93
N ASP A 21 -33.93 88.54 22.90
CA ASP A 21 -35.02 87.58 23.01
C ASP A 21 -34.47 86.18 23.34
N ASP A 22 -33.38 85.78 22.67
CA ASP A 22 -32.74 84.45 22.85
C ASP A 22 -31.51 84.46 23.79
N ASN A 23 -31.05 85.65 24.22
CA ASN A 23 -29.81 85.87 24.99
C ASN A 23 -28.46 85.48 24.32
N ASN A 24 -28.47 84.90 23.12
CA ASN A 24 -27.27 84.49 22.37
C ASN A 24 -26.37 85.68 22.00
N LEU A 25 -25.06 85.44 21.97
CA LEU A 25 -24.02 86.35 21.47
C LEU A 25 -23.60 85.92 20.07
N ASN A 26 -23.82 86.76 19.07
CA ASN A 26 -23.61 86.43 17.66
C ASN A 26 -22.58 87.35 16.98
N PHE A 27 -21.79 86.76 16.08
CA PHE A 27 -20.83 87.44 15.22
C PHE A 27 -21.31 87.36 13.76
N TYR A 28 -21.58 88.50 13.14
CA TYR A 28 -22.11 88.57 11.78
C TYR A 28 -21.05 88.93 10.74
N ASN A 29 -21.11 88.26 9.58
CA ASN A 29 -20.39 88.60 8.36
C ASN A 29 -21.37 88.66 7.19
N ASN A 30 -21.48 89.80 6.49
CA ASN A 30 -22.42 90.01 5.39
C ASN A 30 -23.87 89.60 5.75
N ASN A 31 -24.32 89.98 6.95
CA ASN A 31 -25.63 89.65 7.54
C ASN A 31 -25.89 88.15 7.82
N MET A 32 -24.92 87.27 7.58
CA MET A 32 -24.95 85.87 8.04
C MET A 32 -24.31 85.77 9.43
N ASN A 33 -24.95 85.05 10.36
CA ASN A 33 -24.32 84.68 11.63
C ASN A 33 -23.26 83.60 11.35
N VAL A 34 -22.00 83.85 11.71
CA VAL A 34 -20.88 82.93 11.43
C VAL A 34 -20.26 82.32 12.68
N ILE A 35 -20.44 82.95 13.84
CA ILE A 35 -20.14 82.35 15.14
C ILE A 35 -21.24 82.75 16.13
N SER A 36 -21.87 81.76 16.76
CA SER A 36 -22.83 81.94 17.85
C SER A 36 -22.24 81.43 19.17
N LEU A 37 -22.60 82.08 20.28
CA LEU A 37 -22.50 81.54 21.63
C LEU A 37 -23.92 81.60 22.20
N ASP A 38 -24.52 80.44 22.44
CA ASP A 38 -25.90 80.35 22.88
C ASP A 38 -26.07 80.61 24.39
N SER A 39 -27.31 80.73 24.84
CA SER A 39 -27.65 80.89 26.26
C SER A 39 -27.35 79.66 27.15
N SER A 40 -27.07 78.50 26.56
CA SER A 40 -26.60 77.28 27.24
C SER A 40 -25.06 77.20 27.33
N GLY A 41 -24.34 78.16 26.74
CA GLY A 41 -22.88 78.19 26.67
C GLY A 41 -22.29 77.20 25.66
N ASN A 42 -22.98 76.93 24.55
CA ASN A 42 -22.49 76.19 23.38
C ASN A 42 -21.98 77.20 22.33
N VAL A 43 -20.85 76.91 21.68
CA VAL A 43 -20.30 77.73 20.59
C VAL A 43 -20.59 77.07 19.24
N GLY A 44 -21.36 77.72 18.38
CA GLY A 44 -21.55 77.29 16.99
C GLY A 44 -20.65 78.07 16.03
N ILE A 45 -20.00 77.40 15.08
CA ILE A 45 -19.22 78.03 13.99
C ILE A 45 -19.83 77.61 12.65
N GLY A 46 -20.39 78.57 11.91
CA GLY A 46 -21.28 78.30 10.77
C GLY A 46 -22.64 77.70 11.19
N ASP A 47 -22.86 77.51 12.48
CA ASP A 47 -24.07 77.00 13.10
C ASP A 47 -24.65 78.06 14.06
N ILE A 48 -25.98 78.14 14.07
CA ILE A 48 -26.77 79.08 14.86
C ILE A 48 -27.63 78.37 15.92
N THR A 49 -27.65 77.03 15.93
CA THR A 49 -28.36 76.17 16.87
C THR A 49 -27.45 75.01 17.34
N PRO A 50 -26.27 75.30 17.94
CA PRO A 50 -25.27 74.29 18.26
C PRO A 50 -25.78 73.24 19.27
N GLU A 51 -25.74 71.97 18.89
CA GLU A 51 -26.18 70.85 19.75
C GLU A 51 -25.09 70.47 20.77
N TYR A 52 -23.81 70.69 20.41
CA TYR A 52 -22.65 70.39 21.25
C TYR A 52 -21.95 71.64 21.79
N LYS A 53 -21.11 71.46 22.82
CA LYS A 53 -20.37 72.56 23.48
C LYS A 53 -19.50 73.38 22.52
N LEU A 54 -18.97 72.72 21.50
CA LEU A 54 -18.47 73.33 20.28
C LEU A 54 -19.11 72.58 19.12
N ASP A 55 -19.84 73.28 18.27
CA ASP A 55 -20.44 72.76 17.05
C ASP A 55 -19.90 73.50 15.84
N VAL A 56 -19.64 72.79 14.74
CA VAL A 56 -18.97 73.34 13.56
C VAL A 56 -19.63 72.79 12.30
N ASN A 57 -20.50 73.61 11.71
CA ASN A 57 -21.07 73.36 10.39
C ASN A 57 -20.04 73.71 9.30
N GLY A 58 -19.00 72.88 9.21
CA GLY A 58 -17.84 73.10 8.34
C GLY A 58 -16.68 72.16 8.67
N THR A 59 -15.50 72.44 8.11
CA THR A 59 -14.29 71.61 8.33
C THR A 59 -13.46 72.14 9.49
N GLY A 60 -13.34 71.37 10.58
CA GLY A 60 -12.31 71.59 11.59
C GLY A 60 -10.91 71.25 11.08
N ARG A 61 -9.93 72.12 11.32
CA ARG A 61 -8.52 71.89 10.95
C ARG A 61 -7.59 72.20 12.12
N PHE A 62 -6.94 71.16 12.62
CA PHE A 62 -5.86 71.27 13.60
C PHE A 62 -4.52 71.14 12.86
N THR A 63 -3.57 72.04 13.12
CA THR A 63 -2.23 72.05 12.47
C THR A 63 -1.13 71.45 13.34
N SER A 64 -1.53 70.87 14.46
CA SER A 64 -0.74 70.17 15.47
C SER A 64 -1.62 69.03 15.99
N ASP A 65 -1.10 68.22 16.90
CA ASP A 65 -1.81 67.09 17.50
C ASP A 65 -3.19 67.46 18.06
N LEU A 66 -4.17 66.60 17.78
CA LEU A 66 -5.48 66.58 18.43
C LEU A 66 -5.47 65.46 19.47
N THR A 67 -5.44 65.82 20.75
CA THR A 67 -5.63 64.88 21.85
C THR A 67 -7.12 64.75 22.16
N VAL A 68 -7.59 63.50 22.34
CA VAL A 68 -8.96 63.20 22.77
C VAL A 68 -8.87 62.28 23.98
N ASP A 69 -9.19 62.79 25.17
CA ASP A 69 -9.09 62.03 26.44
C ASP A 69 -10.20 60.97 26.59
N ALA A 70 -11.24 61.06 25.77
CA ALA A 70 -12.41 60.18 25.75
C ALA A 70 -12.54 59.48 24.38
N ASN A 71 -13.73 58.97 24.06
CA ASN A 71 -13.97 58.30 22.78
C ASN A 71 -13.98 59.28 21.60
N LEU A 72 -13.27 58.95 20.53
CA LEU A 72 -13.49 59.55 19.20
C LEU A 72 -14.67 58.84 18.52
N ILE A 73 -15.76 59.56 18.29
CA ILE A 73 -16.94 59.07 17.56
C ILE A 73 -16.97 59.78 16.19
N VAL A 74 -17.08 59.00 15.12
CA VAL A 74 -17.15 59.52 13.74
C VAL A 74 -18.44 59.03 13.10
N HIS A 75 -19.36 59.97 12.79
CA HIS A 75 -20.63 59.67 12.12
C HIS A 75 -20.52 59.63 10.58
N GLY A 76 -19.39 60.06 10.02
CA GLY A 76 -19.10 59.98 8.59
C GLY A 76 -18.83 58.55 8.11
N THR A 77 -19.00 58.32 6.81
CA THR A 77 -18.84 56.99 6.17
C THR A 77 -17.40 56.60 5.86
N THR A 78 -16.40 57.44 6.17
CA THR A 78 -15.00 57.20 5.84
C THR A 78 -14.07 57.84 6.86
N VAL A 79 -13.05 57.09 7.27
CA VAL A 79 -11.91 57.59 8.05
C VAL A 79 -10.66 57.33 7.22
N THR A 80 -9.92 58.39 6.86
CA THR A 80 -8.67 58.29 6.10
C THR A 80 -7.48 58.51 7.03
N MET A 81 -6.70 57.47 7.29
CA MET A 81 -5.51 57.53 8.15
C MET A 81 -4.21 57.53 7.33
N ASN A 82 -3.72 58.72 7.01
CA ASN A 82 -2.42 58.89 6.32
C ASN A 82 -1.26 58.84 7.33
N THR A 83 -1.06 57.68 7.96
CA THR A 83 -0.02 57.44 8.98
C THR A 83 0.98 56.36 8.54
N SER A 84 2.18 56.39 9.12
CA SER A 84 3.17 55.29 8.98
C SER A 84 2.86 54.09 9.88
N THR A 85 2.06 54.29 10.94
CA THR A 85 1.76 53.25 11.94
C THR A 85 0.38 53.48 12.53
N ILE A 86 -0.38 52.40 12.69
CA ILE A 86 -1.59 52.34 13.53
C ILE A 86 -1.22 51.48 14.73
N GLN A 87 -1.36 52.01 15.94
CA GLN A 87 -1.18 51.26 17.19
C GLN A 87 -2.54 51.12 17.87
N VAL A 88 -2.84 49.91 18.37
CA VAL A 88 -4.04 49.60 19.14
C VAL A 88 -3.60 48.87 20.40
N GLU A 89 -4.10 49.32 21.55
CA GLU A 89 -3.79 48.71 22.86
C GLU A 89 -4.57 47.40 23.07
N ASP A 90 -5.79 47.30 22.54
CA ASP A 90 -6.51 46.04 22.43
C ASP A 90 -6.07 45.32 21.14
N PRO A 91 -5.54 44.07 21.21
CA PRO A 91 -5.12 43.32 20.04
C PRO A 91 -6.27 42.88 19.11
N LEU A 92 -7.54 43.03 19.52
CA LEU A 92 -8.70 42.68 18.71
C LEU A 92 -9.33 43.89 18.03
N ILE A 93 -9.27 43.91 16.69
CA ILE A 93 -9.95 44.93 15.86
C ILE A 93 -11.33 44.40 15.45
N SER A 94 -12.39 45.09 15.86
CA SER A 94 -13.76 44.79 15.42
C SER A 94 -13.98 45.30 13.99
N LEU A 95 -14.37 44.40 13.08
CA LEU A 95 -14.71 44.70 11.69
C LEU A 95 -16.18 44.34 11.44
N GLY A 96 -16.88 45.14 10.64
CA GLY A 96 -18.28 44.85 10.28
C GLY A 96 -19.25 44.93 11.47
N SER A 97 -18.99 45.78 12.48
CA SER A 97 -19.84 45.91 13.69
C SER A 97 -21.31 46.25 13.42
N ASN A 98 -21.59 46.93 12.30
CA ASN A 98 -22.94 47.26 11.84
C ASN A 98 -23.47 46.28 10.78
N ASN A 99 -22.82 45.12 10.58
CA ASN A 99 -23.23 44.14 9.59
C ASN A 99 -24.45 43.33 10.10
N THR A 100 -25.64 43.67 9.64
CA THR A 100 -26.91 43.08 10.09
C THR A 100 -27.34 41.83 9.31
N SER A 101 -26.57 41.43 8.29
CA SER A 101 -26.80 40.23 7.46
C SER A 101 -25.48 39.74 6.86
N ASP A 102 -25.33 38.45 6.54
CA ASP A 102 -24.11 37.92 5.90
C ASP A 102 -24.08 38.27 4.40
N GLY A 103 -23.76 39.53 4.08
CA GLY A 103 -23.76 40.07 2.71
C GLY A 103 -22.64 41.05 2.40
N ILE A 104 -21.63 41.15 3.27
CA ILE A 104 -20.37 41.88 3.05
C ILE A 104 -19.20 41.02 3.50
N ASP A 105 -18.06 41.17 2.84
CA ASP A 105 -16.87 40.40 3.18
C ASP A 105 -16.12 41.01 4.37
N LEU A 106 -15.53 40.16 5.21
CA LEU A 106 -14.89 40.58 6.46
C LEU A 106 -13.39 40.30 6.43
N GLY A 107 -12.57 41.35 6.47
CA GLY A 107 -11.12 41.21 6.53
C GLY A 107 -10.39 42.47 6.06
N PHE A 108 -9.21 42.27 5.46
CA PHE A 108 -8.30 43.33 5.07
C PHE A 108 -7.75 43.11 3.66
N TYR A 109 -7.54 44.20 2.93
CA TYR A 109 -6.84 44.20 1.65
C TYR A 109 -5.77 45.29 1.60
N SER A 110 -4.76 45.05 0.78
CA SER A 110 -3.66 45.97 0.50
C SER A 110 -3.53 46.18 -0.99
N LYS A 111 -3.32 47.44 -1.40
CA LYS A 111 -2.93 47.80 -2.76
C LYS A 111 -1.42 47.59 -2.92
N TYR A 112 -0.99 47.01 -4.04
CA TYR A 112 0.39 47.03 -4.50
C TYR A 112 0.42 47.37 -6.00
N ASN A 113 1.59 47.70 -6.53
CA ASN A 113 1.77 47.99 -7.95
C ASN A 113 3.10 47.39 -8.43
N ASP A 114 3.03 46.53 -9.43
CA ASP A 114 4.17 45.85 -10.08
C ASP A 114 4.23 46.15 -11.60
N GLY A 115 3.68 47.31 -12.00
CA GLY A 115 3.43 47.70 -13.39
C GLY A 115 1.96 47.99 -13.67
N THR A 116 1.06 47.41 -12.87
CA THR A 116 -0.38 47.76 -12.81
C THR A 116 -0.84 47.78 -11.36
N ASP A 117 -1.91 48.52 -11.06
CA ASP A 117 -2.54 48.47 -9.75
C ASP A 117 -3.16 47.09 -9.47
N LYS A 118 -2.78 46.49 -8.35
CA LYS A 118 -3.24 45.16 -7.90
C LYS A 118 -3.58 45.16 -6.41
N TRP A 119 -4.37 44.19 -5.99
CA TRP A 119 -4.83 44.00 -4.62
C TRP A 119 -4.60 42.58 -4.14
N THR A 120 -4.27 42.46 -2.85
CA THR A 120 -4.01 41.20 -2.14
C THR A 120 -4.53 41.33 -0.70
N GLY A 121 -4.81 40.21 -0.03
CA GLY A 121 -5.30 40.27 1.36
C GLY A 121 -5.88 38.96 1.87
N LEU A 122 -6.58 39.08 2.99
CA LEU A 122 -7.32 38.02 3.67
C LEU A 122 -8.75 38.50 3.92
N PHE A 123 -9.74 37.73 3.49
CA PHE A 123 -11.14 38.00 3.77
C PHE A 123 -11.90 36.71 4.06
N ARG A 124 -12.85 36.75 4.98
CA ARG A 124 -13.99 35.83 4.97
C ARG A 124 -14.95 36.32 3.90
N ASP A 125 -15.22 35.46 2.92
CA ASP A 125 -16.23 35.68 1.90
C ASP A 125 -17.63 35.46 2.51
N SER A 126 -18.53 36.42 2.34
CA SER A 126 -19.92 36.32 2.80
C SER A 126 -20.73 35.26 2.06
N THR A 127 -20.29 34.85 0.86
CA THR A 127 -21.01 33.93 -0.02
C THR A 127 -20.90 32.46 0.42
N ASP A 128 -19.75 32.05 0.95
CA ASP A 128 -19.47 30.67 1.39
C ASP A 128 -18.94 30.55 2.83
N GLY A 129 -18.57 31.67 3.44
CA GLY A 129 -18.07 31.73 4.81
C GLY A 129 -16.63 31.28 5.01
N GLU A 130 -15.89 31.01 3.94
CA GLU A 130 -14.48 30.62 4.00
C GLU A 130 -13.53 31.82 4.06
N TYR A 131 -12.42 31.65 4.78
CA TYR A 131 -11.32 32.61 4.76
C TYR A 131 -10.40 32.36 3.56
N LYS A 132 -10.30 33.35 2.68
CA LYS A 132 -9.50 33.30 1.44
C LYS A 132 -8.32 34.26 1.52
N LEU A 133 -7.12 33.73 1.30
CA LEU A 133 -5.94 34.52 0.96
C LEU A 133 -5.95 34.75 -0.56
N PHE A 134 -5.90 36.00 -1.01
CA PHE A 134 -5.95 36.35 -2.42
C PHE A 134 -4.83 37.29 -2.86
N LYS A 135 -4.58 37.33 -4.17
CA LYS A 135 -3.57 38.16 -4.83
C LYS A 135 -4.03 38.59 -6.23
N GLU A 136 -3.26 39.50 -6.82
CA GLU A 136 -3.27 39.88 -8.25
C GLU A 136 -4.55 40.49 -8.82
N LEU A 137 -5.63 40.59 -8.04
CA LEU A 137 -6.88 41.28 -8.38
C LEU A 137 -6.60 42.72 -8.83
N GLN A 138 -7.10 43.15 -9.99
CA GLN A 138 -6.88 44.48 -10.59
C GLN A 138 -8.04 45.47 -10.38
N VAL A 139 -9.03 45.11 -9.57
CA VAL A 139 -10.16 45.97 -9.20
C VAL A 139 -10.15 46.15 -7.68
N GLN A 140 -10.22 47.39 -7.21
CA GLN A 140 -10.27 47.67 -5.77
C GLN A 140 -11.49 46.98 -5.11
N PRO A 141 -11.30 46.21 -4.02
CA PRO A 141 -12.42 45.68 -3.24
C PRO A 141 -13.28 46.80 -2.63
N THR A 142 -14.59 46.56 -2.54
CA THR A 142 -15.57 47.51 -1.98
C THR A 142 -16.19 46.93 -0.71
N THR A 143 -17.50 46.69 -0.69
CA THR A 143 -18.16 45.89 0.36
C THR A 143 -17.91 44.38 0.20
N THR A 144 -17.40 43.97 -0.96
CA THR A 144 -16.95 42.60 -1.25
C THR A 144 -15.64 42.61 -2.03
N VAL A 145 -14.91 41.50 -1.97
CA VAL A 145 -13.77 41.21 -2.84
C VAL A 145 -14.31 40.58 -4.12
N ASN A 146 -14.10 41.24 -5.27
CA ASN A 146 -14.54 40.68 -6.55
C ASN A 146 -13.65 39.50 -6.96
N THR A 147 -14.03 38.29 -6.54
CA THR A 147 -13.35 37.02 -6.88
C THR A 147 -13.41 36.67 -8.38
N SER A 148 -14.23 37.37 -9.16
CA SER A 148 -14.29 37.29 -10.63
C SER A 148 -13.50 38.41 -11.35
N GLY A 149 -12.88 39.32 -10.60
CA GLY A 149 -12.14 40.46 -11.14
C GLY A 149 -10.86 40.04 -11.86
N THR A 150 -10.47 40.82 -12.87
CA THR A 150 -9.25 40.57 -13.67
C THR A 150 -8.05 40.38 -12.75
N GLY A 151 -7.30 39.30 -12.95
CA GLY A 151 -6.10 38.98 -12.17
C GLY A 151 -6.35 38.32 -10.81
N TYR A 152 -7.59 38.18 -10.32
CA TYR A 152 -7.84 37.50 -9.05
C TYR A 152 -7.26 36.08 -9.04
N SER A 153 -6.56 35.72 -7.97
CA SER A 153 -6.07 34.36 -7.72
C SER A 153 -5.93 34.12 -6.22
N LEU A 154 -6.06 32.85 -5.79
CA LEU A 154 -5.70 32.47 -4.43
C LEU A 154 -4.19 32.62 -4.24
N ALA A 155 -3.79 33.07 -3.05
CA ALA A 155 -2.39 33.16 -2.64
C ALA A 155 -1.98 31.91 -1.86
N ASN A 156 -0.72 31.51 -1.98
CA ASN A 156 -0.16 30.42 -1.18
C ASN A 156 -0.03 30.89 0.27
N PHE A 157 -0.42 30.03 1.22
CA PHE A 157 -0.14 30.27 2.63
C PHE A 157 1.21 29.65 3.02
N GLU A 158 2.27 30.44 2.94
CA GLU A 158 3.58 30.05 3.44
C GLU A 158 3.62 30.20 4.96
N CYS A 159 3.51 29.07 5.67
CA CYS A 159 3.51 29.02 7.12
C CYS A 159 4.45 27.91 7.63
N ALA A 160 5.02 28.11 8.81
CA ALA A 160 5.98 27.15 9.39
C ALA A 160 5.33 25.82 9.82
N SER A 161 4.07 25.86 10.27
CA SER A 161 3.31 24.69 10.72
C SER A 161 1.83 24.98 10.88
N ILE A 162 0.96 24.01 10.59
CA ILE A 162 -0.46 24.02 10.94
C ILE A 162 -0.65 23.11 12.15
N ASN A 163 -0.96 23.67 13.32
CA ASN A 163 -1.22 22.93 14.56
C ASN A 163 -2.73 22.87 14.83
N LEU A 164 -3.30 21.67 14.85
CA LEU A 164 -4.73 21.41 15.07
C LEU A 164 -4.91 20.45 16.24
N THR A 165 -5.86 20.74 17.13
CA THR A 165 -6.29 19.82 18.20
C THR A 165 -7.33 18.80 17.72
N GLY A 166 -7.83 18.95 16.49
CA GLY A 166 -8.66 17.97 15.78
C GLY A 166 -7.96 17.43 14.53
N SER A 167 -8.71 16.73 13.67
CA SER A 167 -8.17 16.14 12.44
C SER A 167 -7.62 17.16 11.46
N LEU A 168 -6.44 16.90 10.90
CA LEU A 168 -5.90 17.62 9.73
C LEU A 168 -6.41 16.97 8.43
N THR A 169 -7.33 17.63 7.74
CA THR A 169 -7.79 17.23 6.41
C THR A 169 -6.87 17.84 5.34
N VAL A 170 -5.93 17.04 4.81
CA VAL A 170 -5.02 17.45 3.72
C VAL A 170 -5.60 16.95 2.38
N ASP A 171 -6.41 17.76 1.70
CA ASP A 171 -7.16 17.31 0.53
C ASP A 171 -6.34 17.20 -0.77
N THR A 172 -6.50 16.05 -1.43
CA THR A 172 -6.10 15.69 -2.81
C THR A 172 -4.82 14.83 -3.07
N ASN A 173 -4.22 14.22 -2.02
CA ASN A 173 -3.40 12.96 -2.03
C ASN A 173 -1.98 12.91 -2.68
N ALA A 174 -1.08 12.09 -2.06
CA ALA A 174 0.36 11.77 -2.37
C ALA A 174 1.47 12.26 -1.40
N LEU A 175 1.17 12.38 -0.09
CA LEU A 175 1.23 13.59 0.76
C LEU A 175 1.94 14.91 0.34
N VAL A 176 2.53 14.98 -0.85
CA VAL A 176 1.94 15.82 -1.92
C VAL A 176 0.41 15.71 -1.94
N VAL A 177 -0.27 16.73 -2.48
CA VAL A 177 -1.64 16.63 -2.97
C VAL A 177 -1.67 16.86 -4.50
N ASN A 178 -2.21 15.92 -5.30
CA ASN A 178 -2.20 16.02 -6.78
C ASN A 178 -3.37 15.41 -7.58
N SER A 179 -4.22 14.54 -7.01
CA SER A 179 -5.59 14.15 -7.40
C SER A 179 -5.96 12.66 -7.26
N SER A 180 -5.02 11.71 -7.34
CA SER A 180 -5.41 10.30 -7.61
C SER A 180 -4.82 9.20 -6.73
N ASN A 181 -3.67 9.41 -6.09
CA ASN A 181 -2.93 8.34 -5.43
C ASN A 181 -2.31 8.85 -4.13
N VAL A 182 -2.27 8.04 -3.07
CA VAL A 182 -1.31 8.27 -1.99
C VAL A 182 0.04 7.73 -2.48
N GLY A 183 0.75 8.55 -3.24
CA GLY A 183 2.20 8.42 -3.37
C GLY A 183 2.87 8.54 -2.01
N ILE A 184 3.82 7.65 -1.72
CA ILE A 184 4.71 7.73 -0.58
C ILE A 184 6.12 7.55 -1.17
N GLY A 185 6.92 8.61 -1.17
CA GLY A 185 8.21 8.65 -1.86
C GLY A 185 8.15 8.94 -3.37
N THR A 186 7.01 9.41 -3.92
CA THR A 186 6.93 9.83 -5.33
C THR A 186 5.83 10.86 -5.60
N ASN A 187 6.20 11.94 -6.29
CA ASN A 187 5.28 12.98 -6.78
C ASN A 187 4.51 12.53 -8.05
N SER A 188 4.85 11.35 -8.60
CA SER A 188 4.26 10.75 -9.80
C SER A 188 3.84 9.31 -9.50
N ALA A 189 2.98 9.16 -8.50
CA ALA A 189 2.40 7.88 -8.11
C ALA A 189 1.60 7.24 -9.27
N SER A 190 1.73 5.92 -9.44
CA SER A 190 1.15 5.16 -10.56
C SER A 190 0.17 4.06 -10.10
N ALA A 191 -0.15 4.03 -8.81
CA ALA A 191 -1.09 3.11 -8.18
C ALA A 191 -1.70 3.80 -6.94
N LYS A 192 -2.92 3.41 -6.55
CA LYS A 192 -3.72 4.08 -5.50
C LYS A 192 -2.97 4.31 -4.20
N LEU A 193 -2.15 3.34 -3.82
CA LEU A 193 -1.07 3.48 -2.85
C LEU A 193 0.21 3.11 -3.60
N HIS A 194 1.01 4.10 -4.00
CA HIS A 194 2.31 3.87 -4.62
C HIS A 194 3.39 4.24 -3.61
N VAL A 195 3.86 3.24 -2.87
CA VAL A 195 5.08 3.40 -2.07
C VAL A 195 6.27 3.10 -2.97
N SER A 196 7.14 4.09 -3.15
CA SER A 196 8.29 4.04 -4.04
C SER A 196 9.53 4.49 -3.27
N GLY A 197 10.55 3.63 -3.20
CA GLY A 197 11.77 3.90 -2.44
C GLY A 197 12.94 3.04 -2.92
N THR A 198 14.16 3.50 -2.68
CA THR A 198 15.42 2.83 -3.06
C THR A 198 16.13 2.15 -1.89
N THR A 199 15.62 2.34 -0.67
CA THR A 199 16.11 1.77 0.60
C THR A 199 14.91 1.50 1.52
N GLU A 200 15.06 0.58 2.49
CA GLU A 200 14.03 0.17 3.48
C GLU A 200 12.82 -0.62 2.92
N GLU A 201 11.85 -0.96 3.78
CA GLU A 201 10.65 -1.72 3.40
C GLU A 201 9.60 -0.85 2.67
N GLY A 202 9.20 -1.27 1.46
CA GLY A 202 8.14 -0.58 0.70
C GLY A 202 6.72 -0.71 1.30
N LEU A 203 6.49 -1.64 2.23
CA LEU A 203 5.28 -1.69 3.06
C LEU A 203 5.61 -2.47 4.33
N ARG A 204 5.62 -1.79 5.46
CA ARG A 204 5.76 -2.39 6.79
C ARG A 204 4.41 -2.35 7.52
N ILE A 205 4.08 -3.45 8.20
CA ILE A 205 2.83 -3.60 8.97
C ILE A 205 3.19 -4.12 10.35
N ASP A 206 3.25 -3.23 11.33
CA ASP A 206 3.52 -3.59 12.73
C ASP A 206 2.21 -3.88 13.47
N LEU A 207 1.96 -5.15 13.76
CA LEU A 207 0.82 -5.59 14.56
C LEU A 207 1.15 -5.45 16.06
N ASN A 208 1.06 -4.22 16.57
CA ASN A 208 1.24 -3.92 18.00
C ASN A 208 0.04 -4.36 18.87
N HIS A 209 -0.36 -5.62 18.73
CA HIS A 209 -1.39 -6.27 19.53
C HIS A 209 -0.79 -7.48 20.24
N GLY A 210 -1.02 -7.63 21.55
CA GLY A 210 -0.41 -8.69 22.37
C GLY A 210 -0.88 -10.12 22.07
N SER A 211 -1.58 -10.34 20.96
CA SER A 211 -2.00 -11.65 20.45
C SER A 211 -1.61 -11.79 18.98
N LEU A 212 -0.93 -12.90 18.67
CA LEU A 212 -0.51 -13.29 17.32
C LEU A 212 -1.70 -13.53 16.37
N THR A 213 -2.92 -13.65 16.89
CA THR A 213 -4.17 -13.85 16.15
C THR A 213 -4.67 -12.60 15.40
N SER A 214 -3.78 -11.67 15.06
CA SER A 214 -4.12 -10.41 14.41
C SER A 214 -3.79 -10.48 12.92
N ASN A 215 -4.68 -10.01 12.04
CA ASN A 215 -4.44 -10.09 10.59
C ASN A 215 -3.53 -8.94 10.14
N GLY A 216 -2.37 -9.27 9.56
CA GLY A 216 -1.44 -8.30 8.97
C GLY A 216 -1.94 -7.77 7.64
N ILE A 217 -2.30 -8.67 6.72
CA ILE A 217 -2.90 -8.30 5.43
C ILE A 217 -4.18 -9.11 5.27
N TYR A 218 -5.31 -8.43 5.02
CA TYR A 218 -6.61 -9.09 4.89
C TYR A 218 -7.29 -8.72 3.56
N PHE A 219 -7.26 -9.65 2.60
CA PHE A 219 -8.03 -9.57 1.37
C PHE A 219 -9.44 -10.15 1.58
N TYR A 220 -10.43 -9.27 1.57
CA TYR A 220 -11.84 -9.58 1.77
C TYR A 220 -12.67 -9.19 0.53
N ASN A 221 -13.56 -10.07 0.07
CA ASN A 221 -14.37 -9.82 -1.14
C ASN A 221 -15.73 -10.52 -1.03
N ASN A 222 -16.81 -9.75 -1.14
CA ASN A 222 -18.21 -10.19 -1.12
C ASN A 222 -18.56 -11.02 0.12
N GLY A 223 -18.35 -10.48 1.32
CA GLY A 223 -18.66 -11.14 2.59
C GLY A 223 -17.64 -12.21 3.03
N LEU A 224 -16.60 -12.44 2.21
CA LEU A 224 -15.78 -13.65 2.29
C LEU A 224 -14.29 -13.33 2.26
N SER A 225 -13.57 -13.84 3.27
CA SER A 225 -12.10 -13.89 3.31
C SER A 225 -11.56 -14.65 2.10
N ARG A 226 -10.53 -14.09 1.44
CA ARG A 226 -9.89 -14.65 0.23
C ARG A 226 -8.44 -15.04 0.48
N PHE A 227 -7.66 -14.10 1.00
CA PHE A 227 -6.29 -14.30 1.43
C PHE A 227 -6.05 -13.52 2.72
N ILE A 228 -5.46 -14.16 3.73
CA ILE A 228 -5.06 -13.52 4.98
C ILE A 228 -3.59 -13.87 5.24
N VAL A 229 -2.79 -12.87 5.61
CA VAL A 229 -1.49 -13.07 6.28
C VAL A 229 -1.74 -12.80 7.76
N GLU A 230 -1.63 -13.83 8.58
CA GLU A 230 -1.86 -13.78 10.03
C GLU A 230 -0.57 -13.38 10.79
N GLY A 231 -0.72 -12.95 12.04
CA GLY A 231 0.36 -12.35 12.83
C GLY A 231 1.38 -13.35 13.38
N ASP A 232 1.10 -14.64 13.28
CA ASP A 232 2.03 -15.77 13.47
C ASP A 232 2.70 -16.23 12.16
N GLY A 233 2.42 -15.56 11.04
CA GLY A 233 3.00 -15.86 9.72
C GLY A 233 2.21 -16.86 8.87
N ASP A 234 1.12 -17.43 9.38
CA ASP A 234 0.26 -18.31 8.60
C ASP A 234 -0.45 -17.56 7.45
N CYS A 235 -0.75 -18.30 6.38
CA CYS A 235 -1.28 -17.76 5.13
C CYS A 235 -2.56 -18.49 4.70
N LEU A 236 -3.72 -17.93 5.06
CA LEU A 236 -5.03 -18.53 4.77
C LEU A 236 -5.49 -18.16 3.37
N ASN A 237 -5.49 -19.13 2.45
CA ASN A 237 -6.05 -18.99 1.11
C ASN A 237 -7.37 -19.79 0.97
N ARG A 238 -8.48 -19.10 0.69
CA ARG A 238 -9.83 -19.68 0.63
C ARG A 238 -9.96 -20.88 -0.31
N ASN A 239 -9.26 -20.90 -1.44
CA ASN A 239 -9.34 -21.98 -2.43
C ASN A 239 -8.15 -22.94 -2.39
N ASN A 240 -7.24 -22.78 -1.43
CA ASN A 240 -6.00 -23.55 -1.28
C ASN A 240 -5.20 -23.74 -2.59
N THR A 241 -5.26 -22.77 -3.51
CA THR A 241 -4.65 -22.86 -4.83
C THR A 241 -3.55 -21.81 -5.00
N TYR A 242 -2.32 -22.28 -5.23
CA TYR A 242 -1.14 -21.44 -5.43
C TYR A 242 -0.61 -21.63 -6.86
N THR A 243 -0.67 -20.57 -7.68
CA THR A 243 -0.27 -20.63 -9.09
C THR A 243 1.12 -19.99 -9.31
N ASN A 244 1.77 -20.36 -10.41
CA ASN A 244 3.05 -19.80 -10.82
C ASN A 244 2.98 -19.34 -12.29
N ILE A 245 3.60 -18.21 -12.61
CA ILE A 245 3.68 -17.67 -13.98
C ILE A 245 4.62 -18.58 -14.79
N SER A 246 4.04 -19.44 -15.62
CA SER A 246 4.73 -20.58 -16.23
C SER A 246 4.55 -20.67 -17.76
N ASP A 247 4.01 -19.64 -18.39
CA ASP A 247 3.78 -19.56 -19.84
C ASP A 247 5.09 -19.79 -20.63
N GLY A 248 5.04 -20.64 -21.67
CA GLY A 248 6.21 -20.99 -22.48
C GLY A 248 6.84 -19.81 -23.20
N ARG A 249 6.06 -18.76 -23.53
CA ARG A 249 6.53 -17.53 -24.18
C ARG A 249 7.38 -16.66 -23.27
N LEU A 250 7.28 -16.86 -21.96
CA LEU A 250 8.06 -16.16 -20.93
C LEU A 250 9.32 -16.95 -20.52
N LYS A 251 9.62 -18.05 -21.22
CA LYS A 251 10.76 -18.95 -20.96
C LYS A 251 11.68 -19.01 -22.17
N LYS A 252 12.95 -19.34 -21.90
CA LYS A 252 13.99 -19.57 -22.91
C LYS A 252 14.90 -20.71 -22.47
N ASN A 253 15.64 -21.31 -23.41
CA ASN A 253 16.57 -22.43 -23.15
C ASN A 253 15.91 -23.62 -22.44
N ILE A 254 14.74 -24.04 -22.93
CA ILE A 254 13.98 -25.17 -22.37
C ILE A 254 14.65 -26.48 -22.78
N VAL A 255 15.11 -27.24 -21.80
CA VAL A 255 15.69 -28.58 -21.92
C VAL A 255 15.12 -29.49 -20.84
N GLU A 256 15.22 -30.81 -20.99
CA GLU A 256 14.78 -31.74 -19.95
C GLU A 256 15.60 -31.60 -18.66
N ALA A 257 14.95 -31.86 -17.52
CA ALA A 257 15.62 -31.85 -16.23
C ALA A 257 16.50 -33.09 -16.05
N ASN A 258 17.76 -32.86 -15.66
CA ASN A 258 18.69 -33.90 -15.17
C ASN A 258 18.05 -34.75 -14.06
N THR A 259 18.61 -35.94 -13.81
CA THR A 259 18.14 -36.80 -12.70
C THR A 259 18.22 -36.05 -11.35
N GLN A 260 17.18 -36.20 -10.54
CA GLN A 260 17.10 -35.63 -9.18
C GLN A 260 17.23 -36.69 -8.07
N TRP A 261 17.54 -37.94 -8.47
CA TRP A 261 17.47 -39.12 -7.61
C TRP A 261 18.40 -39.06 -6.39
N GLU A 262 19.69 -38.80 -6.60
CA GLU A 262 20.66 -38.76 -5.49
C GLU A 262 20.55 -37.47 -4.67
N ASP A 263 20.15 -36.34 -5.26
CA ASP A 263 19.80 -35.13 -4.51
C ASP A 263 18.69 -35.44 -3.48
N LEU A 264 17.55 -35.97 -3.94
CA LEU A 264 16.40 -36.22 -3.05
C LEU A 264 16.69 -37.29 -2.00
N LYS A 265 17.41 -38.36 -2.39
CA LYS A 265 17.75 -39.48 -1.51
C LYS A 265 18.69 -39.10 -0.36
N ASN A 266 19.52 -38.07 -0.55
CA ASN A 266 20.46 -37.59 0.46
C ASN A 266 19.91 -36.45 1.34
N ILE A 267 18.73 -35.91 1.02
CA ILE A 267 18.05 -34.91 1.86
C ILE A 267 17.55 -35.55 3.15
N LYS A 268 17.81 -34.87 4.28
CA LYS A 268 17.35 -35.25 5.61
C LYS A 268 16.24 -34.31 6.09
N PHE A 269 15.21 -34.89 6.69
CA PHE A 269 14.09 -34.16 7.28
C PHE A 269 14.18 -34.19 8.80
N TYR A 270 13.80 -33.08 9.42
CA TYR A 270 13.93 -32.81 10.85
C TYR A 270 12.61 -32.31 11.42
N ASN A 271 12.34 -32.63 12.69
CA ASN A 271 11.28 -31.99 13.46
C ASN A 271 11.92 -30.96 14.40
N TYR A 272 11.47 -29.71 14.35
CA TYR A 272 12.05 -28.60 15.10
C TYR A 272 10.99 -27.59 15.58
N ASN A 273 11.37 -26.75 16.53
CA ASN A 273 10.66 -25.55 16.95
C ASN A 273 11.53 -24.34 16.55
N PHE A 274 10.93 -23.19 16.27
CA PHE A 274 11.70 -21.94 16.19
C PHE A 274 12.08 -21.45 17.60
N VAL A 275 13.19 -20.74 17.70
CA VAL A 275 13.67 -20.25 19.00
C VAL A 275 12.73 -19.15 19.48
N ASN A 276 12.25 -19.25 20.72
CA ASN A 276 11.17 -18.44 21.31
C ASN A 276 9.74 -18.79 20.82
N GLU A 277 9.57 -19.89 20.08
CA GLU A 277 8.28 -20.39 19.59
C GLU A 277 8.06 -21.88 19.92
N ASP A 278 7.94 -22.20 21.21
CA ASP A 278 7.78 -23.57 21.68
C ASP A 278 6.40 -24.20 21.38
N ARG A 279 5.44 -23.42 20.86
CA ARG A 279 4.03 -23.84 20.67
C ARG A 279 3.84 -24.86 19.54
N THR A 280 4.58 -24.72 18.44
CA THR A 280 4.34 -25.47 17.20
C THR A 280 5.60 -26.21 16.78
N LYS A 281 5.50 -27.54 16.63
CA LYS A 281 6.59 -28.36 16.11
C LYS A 281 6.44 -28.53 14.61
N HIS A 282 7.40 -28.00 13.87
CA HIS A 282 7.44 -28.04 12.41
C HIS A 282 8.22 -29.27 11.94
N ILE A 283 7.85 -29.81 10.78
CA ILE A 283 8.67 -30.75 10.01
C ILE A 283 9.24 -30.05 8.79
N GLY A 284 10.53 -30.21 8.53
CA GLY A 284 11.20 -29.53 7.42
C GLY A 284 12.65 -29.93 7.27
N VAL A 285 13.48 -29.00 6.81
CA VAL A 285 14.88 -29.22 6.46
C VAL A 285 15.75 -28.09 7.00
N ILE A 286 17.02 -28.37 7.30
CA ILE A 286 17.98 -27.36 7.75
C ILE A 286 18.73 -26.82 6.53
N ALA A 287 18.68 -25.50 6.32
CA ALA A 287 19.18 -24.87 5.09
C ALA A 287 20.68 -25.13 4.84
N GLN A 288 21.50 -25.16 5.90
CA GLN A 288 22.93 -25.43 5.84
C GLN A 288 23.21 -26.85 5.32
N GLN A 289 22.49 -27.85 5.82
CA GLN A 289 22.64 -29.25 5.39
C GLN A 289 22.06 -29.49 3.99
N MET A 290 21.00 -28.76 3.63
CA MET A 290 20.46 -28.75 2.27
C MET A 290 21.48 -28.22 1.26
N GLU A 291 22.32 -27.26 1.66
CA GLU A 291 23.36 -26.67 0.81
C GLU A 291 24.46 -27.67 0.44
N GLU A 292 24.83 -28.56 1.35
CA GLU A 292 25.82 -29.63 1.11
C GLU A 292 25.33 -30.64 0.07
N VAL A 293 24.03 -30.91 0.02
CA VAL A 293 23.42 -31.91 -0.89
C VAL A 293 23.00 -31.29 -2.22
N SER A 294 22.36 -30.13 -2.19
CA SER A 294 21.85 -29.46 -3.40
C SER A 294 21.93 -27.93 -3.24
N PRO A 295 23.10 -27.31 -3.47
CA PRO A 295 23.33 -25.88 -3.24
C PRO A 295 22.28 -24.97 -3.90
N GLY A 296 21.79 -25.37 -5.08
CA GLY A 296 20.77 -24.63 -5.83
C GLY A 296 19.41 -24.50 -5.13
N LEU A 297 19.10 -25.32 -4.12
CA LEU A 297 17.89 -25.19 -3.30
C LEU A 297 17.98 -24.08 -2.24
N VAL A 298 19.18 -23.62 -1.91
CA VAL A 298 19.40 -22.65 -0.84
C VAL A 298 19.50 -21.23 -1.40
N LYS A 299 19.08 -20.25 -0.59
CA LYS A 299 19.27 -18.82 -0.83
C LYS A 299 19.64 -18.13 0.48
N THR A 300 20.77 -17.45 0.50
CA THR A 300 21.08 -16.44 1.52
C THR A 300 20.18 -15.23 1.31
N SER A 301 19.35 -14.89 2.30
CA SER A 301 18.61 -13.63 2.34
C SER A 301 19.51 -12.49 2.84
N ASN A 302 19.14 -11.24 2.57
CA ASN A 302 19.72 -10.07 3.24
C ASN A 302 19.01 -9.76 4.58
N SER A 303 17.98 -10.54 4.92
CA SER A 303 17.27 -10.50 6.20
C SER A 303 18.22 -10.84 7.36
N ASN A 304 18.07 -10.11 8.46
CA ASN A 304 18.77 -10.35 9.73
C ASN A 304 17.72 -10.43 10.84
N GLU A 305 17.99 -11.19 11.88
CA GLU A 305 17.05 -11.47 12.98
C GLU A 305 17.79 -11.57 14.30
N TYR A 306 17.14 -11.21 15.41
CA TYR A 306 17.71 -11.34 16.74
C TYR A 306 17.26 -12.64 17.40
N VAL A 307 18.16 -13.62 17.46
CA VAL A 307 17.92 -14.88 18.17
C VAL A 307 18.52 -14.75 19.57
N ASN A 308 17.67 -14.72 20.60
CA ASN A 308 18.06 -14.57 22.01
C ASN A 308 18.96 -13.35 22.26
N GLY A 309 18.64 -12.23 21.61
CA GLY A 309 19.41 -10.98 21.69
C GLY A 309 20.68 -10.94 20.83
N VAL A 310 21.04 -12.02 20.14
CA VAL A 310 22.20 -12.08 19.23
C VAL A 310 21.73 -11.88 17.79
N LEU A 311 22.32 -10.91 17.09
CA LEU A 311 22.00 -10.64 15.69
C LEU A 311 22.56 -11.71 14.75
N VAL A 312 21.69 -12.54 14.21
CA VAL A 312 21.97 -13.48 13.12
C VAL A 312 21.81 -12.73 11.80
N LYS A 313 22.89 -12.59 11.04
CA LYS A 313 22.88 -11.93 9.74
C LYS A 313 22.77 -12.91 8.58
N ASN A 314 22.23 -12.43 7.47
CA ASN A 314 22.21 -13.13 6.18
C ASN A 314 21.56 -14.54 6.25
N ILE A 315 20.32 -14.60 6.70
CA ILE A 315 19.62 -15.86 7.01
C ILE A 315 19.52 -16.77 5.77
N LYS A 316 19.91 -18.04 5.90
CA LYS A 316 19.77 -19.04 4.83
C LYS A 316 18.34 -19.59 4.79
N THR A 317 17.76 -19.58 3.60
CA THR A 317 16.39 -20.02 3.32
C THR A 317 16.38 -21.14 2.27
N VAL A 318 15.36 -21.99 2.28
CA VAL A 318 15.20 -23.08 1.30
C VAL A 318 14.06 -22.77 0.33
N LYS A 319 14.28 -23.03 -0.96
CA LYS A 319 13.29 -22.87 -2.04
C LYS A 319 12.33 -24.06 -2.06
N SER A 320 11.39 -24.12 -1.12
CA SER A 320 10.46 -25.25 -0.94
C SER A 320 9.71 -25.64 -2.21
N SER A 321 9.29 -24.67 -3.02
CA SER A 321 8.66 -24.92 -4.33
C SER A 321 9.55 -25.68 -5.31
N VAL A 322 10.87 -25.44 -5.29
CA VAL A 322 11.85 -26.15 -6.13
C VAL A 322 12.14 -27.54 -5.56
N LEU A 323 12.18 -27.68 -4.22
CA LEU A 323 12.31 -28.98 -3.55
C LEU A 323 11.14 -29.91 -3.93
N TYR A 324 9.90 -29.40 -3.93
CA TYR A 324 8.73 -30.18 -4.37
C TYR A 324 8.82 -30.58 -5.84
N MET A 325 9.31 -29.70 -6.74
CA MET A 325 9.52 -30.03 -8.15
C MET A 325 10.61 -31.11 -8.35
N LYS A 326 11.71 -31.07 -7.57
CA LYS A 326 12.70 -32.16 -7.54
C LYS A 326 12.08 -33.48 -7.05
N GLY A 327 11.20 -33.40 -6.05
CA GLY A 327 10.38 -34.52 -5.58
C GLY A 327 9.56 -35.15 -6.71
N MET A 328 8.80 -34.34 -7.44
CA MET A 328 7.97 -34.80 -8.58
C MET A 328 8.81 -35.38 -9.72
N LYS A 329 9.97 -34.78 -10.03
CA LYS A 329 10.89 -35.34 -11.04
C LYS A 329 11.47 -36.69 -10.59
N THR A 330 11.83 -36.82 -9.31
CA THR A 330 12.31 -38.11 -8.75
C THR A 330 11.21 -39.16 -8.73
N LEU A 331 9.95 -38.78 -8.50
CA LEU A 331 8.79 -39.68 -8.60
C LEU A 331 8.57 -40.16 -10.04
N GLN A 332 8.69 -39.28 -11.04
CA GLN A 332 8.67 -39.67 -12.46
C GLN A 332 9.80 -40.69 -12.77
N GLU A 333 11.00 -40.45 -12.27
CA GLU A 333 12.12 -41.40 -12.42
C GLU A 333 11.88 -42.73 -11.68
N ALA A 334 11.18 -42.71 -10.54
CA ALA A 334 10.78 -43.91 -9.82
C ALA A 334 9.78 -44.74 -10.63
N GLN A 335 8.75 -44.09 -11.21
CA GLN A 335 7.74 -44.73 -12.05
C GLN A 335 8.38 -45.46 -13.24
N ILE A 336 9.26 -44.78 -14.00
CA ILE A 336 10.00 -45.38 -15.13
C ILE A 336 10.81 -46.62 -14.70
N ARG A 337 11.42 -46.58 -13.50
CA ARG A 337 12.17 -47.74 -12.97
C ARG A 337 11.24 -48.88 -12.54
N ILE A 338 10.08 -48.57 -11.97
CA ILE A 338 9.06 -49.56 -11.56
C ILE A 338 8.47 -50.25 -12.79
N GLU A 339 8.02 -49.48 -13.79
CA GLU A 339 7.48 -50.00 -15.05
C GLU A 339 8.48 -50.93 -15.75
N LYS A 340 9.78 -50.59 -15.72
CA LYS A 340 10.83 -51.47 -16.25
C LYS A 340 10.91 -52.79 -15.48
N LEU A 341 10.94 -52.74 -14.14
CA LEU A 341 11.00 -53.93 -13.27
C LEU A 341 9.75 -54.82 -13.43
N GLU A 342 8.57 -54.23 -13.63
CA GLU A 342 7.33 -54.96 -13.90
C GLU A 342 7.37 -55.68 -15.25
N ASN A 343 7.85 -55.01 -16.31
CA ASN A 343 8.05 -55.63 -17.62
C ASN A 343 9.06 -56.78 -17.58
N ASP A 344 10.19 -56.60 -16.88
CA ASP A 344 11.19 -57.66 -16.75
C ASP A 344 10.65 -58.85 -15.92
N LYS A 345 9.82 -58.59 -14.89
CA LYS A 345 9.08 -59.63 -14.14
C LYS A 345 8.05 -60.37 -15.00
N HIS A 346 7.39 -59.70 -15.94
CA HIS A 346 6.48 -60.37 -16.89
C HIS A 346 7.23 -61.32 -17.82
N LYS A 347 8.36 -60.90 -18.40
CA LYS A 347 9.21 -61.78 -19.23
C LYS A 347 9.69 -63.02 -18.48
N ILE A 348 10.04 -62.87 -17.20
CA ILE A 348 10.44 -64.01 -16.35
C ILE A 348 9.28 -65.01 -16.23
N LYS A 349 8.04 -64.56 -15.97
CA LYS A 349 6.86 -65.43 -15.91
C LYS A 349 6.55 -66.13 -17.23
N ASP A 350 6.71 -65.45 -18.37
CA ASP A 350 6.49 -66.05 -19.68
C ASP A 350 7.54 -67.14 -19.96
N LEU A 351 8.80 -66.93 -19.53
CA LEU A 351 9.85 -67.95 -19.58
C LEU A 351 9.55 -69.13 -18.64
N GLU A 352 9.10 -68.89 -17.41
CA GLU A 352 8.67 -69.94 -16.46
C GLU A 352 7.54 -70.80 -17.05
N TYR A 353 6.53 -70.17 -17.69
CA TYR A 353 5.43 -70.88 -18.35
C TYR A 353 5.90 -71.72 -19.55
N ASN A 354 6.80 -71.17 -20.39
CA ASN A 354 7.35 -71.87 -21.53
C ASN A 354 8.23 -73.07 -21.12
N ILE A 355 9.05 -72.93 -20.07
CA ILE A 355 9.84 -74.04 -19.51
C ILE A 355 8.91 -75.16 -19.06
N LYS A 356 7.87 -74.85 -18.28
CA LYS A 356 6.91 -75.85 -17.82
C LYS A 356 6.22 -76.60 -18.98
N ASN A 357 5.83 -75.89 -20.05
CA ASN A 357 5.25 -76.52 -21.23
C ASN A 357 6.24 -77.46 -21.97
N ILE A 358 7.52 -77.11 -22.00
CA ILE A 358 8.58 -77.97 -22.57
C ILE A 358 8.76 -79.22 -21.70
N GLU A 359 8.82 -79.07 -20.38
CA GLU A 359 8.90 -80.20 -19.43
C GLU A 359 7.71 -81.15 -19.59
N GLU A 360 6.47 -80.63 -19.61
CA GLU A 360 5.26 -81.44 -19.80
C GLU A 360 5.19 -82.15 -21.16
N ASN A 361 5.73 -81.56 -22.23
CA ASN A 361 5.76 -82.19 -23.55
C ASN A 361 6.91 -83.19 -23.70
N GLY A 362 8.10 -82.90 -23.18
CA GLY A 362 9.21 -83.86 -23.13
C GLY A 362 8.86 -85.09 -22.29
N LEU A 363 8.11 -84.92 -21.19
CA LEU A 363 7.54 -86.03 -20.42
C LEU A 363 6.60 -86.92 -21.25
N LYS A 364 5.77 -86.34 -22.13
CA LYS A 364 4.90 -87.11 -23.04
C LYS A 364 5.71 -87.86 -24.10
N GLU A 365 6.74 -87.23 -24.66
CA GLU A 365 7.61 -87.83 -25.67
C GLU A 365 8.41 -89.01 -25.08
N ILE A 366 9.02 -88.84 -23.91
CA ILE A 366 9.68 -89.93 -23.16
C ILE A 366 8.69 -91.05 -22.80
N THR A 367 7.44 -90.71 -22.45
CA THR A 367 6.40 -91.72 -22.18
C THR A 367 6.04 -92.52 -23.43
N PHE A 368 5.96 -91.86 -24.59
CA PHE A 368 5.70 -92.51 -25.88
C PHE A 368 6.86 -93.43 -26.31
N ASP A 369 8.10 -92.96 -26.21
CA ASP A 369 9.29 -93.77 -26.53
C ASP A 369 9.41 -94.96 -25.58
N ARG A 370 9.10 -94.79 -24.29
CA ARG A 370 9.06 -95.90 -23.33
C ARG A 370 8.06 -96.98 -23.71
N ILE A 371 6.83 -96.62 -24.10
CA ILE A 371 5.83 -97.58 -24.58
C ILE A 371 6.36 -98.37 -25.78
N LYS A 372 7.07 -97.70 -26.69
CA LYS A 372 7.67 -98.30 -27.88
C LYS A 372 8.87 -99.21 -27.57
N ILE A 373 9.63 -98.90 -26.53
CA ILE A 373 10.69 -99.77 -26.00
C ILE A 373 10.07 -101.00 -25.33
N GLU A 374 9.04 -100.86 -24.49
CA GLU A 374 8.33 -101.99 -23.88
C GLU A 374 7.72 -102.93 -24.96
N GLU A 375 7.26 -102.39 -26.09
CA GLU A 375 6.83 -103.18 -27.26
C GLU A 375 8.01 -103.93 -27.93
N LEU A 376 9.18 -103.29 -28.08
CA LEU A 376 10.40 -103.93 -28.61
C LEU A 376 10.99 -104.98 -27.66
N GLU A 377 10.99 -104.76 -26.35
CA GLU A 377 11.44 -105.72 -25.33
C GLU A 377 10.57 -106.98 -25.34
N ASN A 378 9.25 -106.83 -25.46
CA ASN A 378 8.34 -107.97 -25.64
C ASN A 378 8.64 -108.73 -26.93
N ASN A 379 8.94 -108.03 -28.04
CA ASN A 379 9.35 -108.67 -29.30
C ASN A 379 10.70 -109.39 -29.17
N MET A 380 11.69 -108.82 -28.49
CA MET A 380 12.97 -109.49 -28.20
C MET A 380 12.78 -110.73 -27.34
N LYS A 381 11.98 -110.66 -26.28
CA LYS A 381 11.71 -111.81 -25.41
C LYS A 381 11.04 -112.95 -26.18
N ASN A 382 10.11 -112.65 -27.08
CA ASN A 382 9.53 -113.65 -27.99
C ASN A 382 10.59 -114.31 -28.89
N ILE A 383 11.59 -113.55 -29.36
CA ILE A 383 12.73 -114.10 -30.13
C ILE A 383 13.63 -114.97 -29.26
N GLU A 384 13.99 -114.53 -28.05
CA GLU A 384 14.81 -115.30 -27.11
C GLU A 384 14.14 -116.61 -26.68
N GLU A 385 12.82 -116.60 -26.41
CA GLU A 385 12.05 -117.81 -26.12
C GLU A 385 12.00 -118.79 -27.30
N ASN A 386 12.05 -118.30 -28.54
CA ASN A 386 12.12 -119.14 -29.74
C ASN A 386 13.53 -119.71 -29.93
N ASN A 387 14.57 -118.86 -29.87
CA ASN A 387 15.97 -119.28 -29.98
C ASN A 387 16.36 -120.27 -28.85
N SER A 388 15.83 -120.09 -27.64
CA SER A 388 16.08 -121.02 -26.51
C SER A 388 15.44 -122.40 -26.74
N LYS A 389 14.31 -122.47 -27.46
CA LYS A 389 13.72 -123.76 -27.88
C LYS A 389 14.60 -124.44 -28.92
N GLU A 390 15.05 -123.71 -29.95
CA GLU A 390 15.97 -124.24 -30.97
C GLU A 390 17.30 -124.72 -30.36
N ILE A 391 17.89 -123.95 -29.43
CA ILE A 391 19.13 -124.34 -28.73
C ILE A 391 18.92 -125.62 -27.91
N LYS A 392 17.82 -125.75 -27.16
CA LYS A 392 17.51 -126.99 -26.42
C LYS A 392 17.30 -128.19 -27.35
N GLU A 393 16.77 -127.97 -28.54
CA GLU A 393 16.64 -129.02 -29.56
C GLU A 393 18.03 -129.45 -30.07
N LEU A 394 18.92 -128.49 -30.34
CA LEU A 394 20.32 -128.75 -30.71
C LEU A 394 21.13 -129.42 -29.58
N GLU A 395 20.97 -129.01 -28.32
CA GLU A 395 21.61 -129.62 -27.15
C GLU A 395 21.15 -131.08 -26.94
N ASN A 396 19.85 -131.35 -27.07
CA ASN A 396 19.35 -132.73 -27.02
C ASN A 396 19.91 -133.57 -28.18
N ASN A 397 20.03 -133.00 -29.38
CA ASN A 397 20.65 -133.66 -30.52
C ASN A 397 22.15 -133.95 -30.29
N MET A 398 22.90 -133.03 -29.68
CA MET A 398 24.29 -133.24 -29.27
C MET A 398 24.43 -134.33 -28.18
N LYS A 399 23.57 -134.30 -27.16
CA LYS A 399 23.62 -135.28 -26.06
C LYS A 399 23.32 -136.70 -26.56
N ASN A 400 22.40 -136.83 -27.51
CA ASN A 400 22.14 -138.09 -28.21
C ASN A 400 23.36 -138.60 -29.02
N ILE A 401 24.27 -137.71 -29.46
CA ILE A 401 25.52 -138.11 -30.13
C ILE A 401 26.55 -138.58 -29.09
N GLU A 402 26.71 -137.88 -27.96
CA GLU A 402 27.64 -138.26 -26.88
C GLU A 402 27.27 -139.59 -26.18
N GLU A 403 25.97 -139.83 -25.94
CA GLU A 403 25.48 -141.08 -25.34
C GLU A 403 25.57 -142.31 -26.27
N ASN A 404 25.82 -142.08 -27.57
CA ASN A 404 26.09 -143.15 -28.53
C ASN A 404 27.58 -143.48 -28.64
N ASN A 405 28.46 -142.47 -28.64
CA ASN A 405 29.92 -142.67 -28.66
C ASN A 405 30.47 -143.35 -27.38
N SER A 406 29.77 -143.25 -26.25
CA SER A 406 30.17 -143.82 -24.96
C SER A 406 29.72 -145.28 -24.75
N LYS A 407 29.21 -145.96 -25.79
CA LYS A 407 28.83 -147.39 -25.76
C LYS A 407 29.76 -148.32 -26.57
N GLU A 408 30.86 -147.82 -27.14
CA GLU A 408 31.77 -148.60 -28.02
C GLU A 408 33.17 -148.91 -27.43
N ILE A 409 33.41 -148.65 -26.14
CA ILE A 409 34.68 -148.98 -25.44
C ILE A 409 34.36 -149.55 -24.04
#